data_AF-A0A0P9QGI1-F1
#
_entry.id   AF-A0A0P9QGI1-F1
#
_cell.length_a   1.000
_cell.length_b   1.000
_cell.length_c   1.000
_cell.angle_alpha   90.00
_cell.angle_beta   90.00
_cell.angle_gamma   90.00
#
_symmetry.space_group_name_H-M   'P 1'
#
loop_
_entity.id
_entity.type
_entity.pdbx_description
1 polymer ?
#
loop_
_entity_poly.entity_id
_entity_poly.type
_entity_poly.pdbx_seq_one_letter_code
_entity_poly.pdbx_strand_id
1 'polypeptide(L)'
;MCSSCAGRKPIHLKLVYSLHHDSALCRGRTMFSKPDIQRVLETAFLPSKCECVVASDETFSVKLLHPESGDIQLYVKGLSLSEVESSRSIARLVLSLREQRDLMGLMDLSMRRLA
;
A
#
# COMPACT_ATOMS: atom_id res chain seq x y z
N MET A 1 13.45 6.04 48.31
CA MET A 1 13.60 7.38 47.71
C MET A 1 14.36 7.25 46.40
N CYS A 2 14.16 8.19 45.47
CA CYS A 2 14.56 8.25 44.05
C CYS A 2 13.39 7.92 43.09
N SER A 3 12.47 8.84 42.81
CA SER A 3 12.53 10.08 42.00
C SER A 3 12.26 9.83 40.52
N SER A 4 11.13 10.37 40.05
CA SER A 4 10.60 10.35 38.69
C SER A 4 11.56 10.82 37.61
N CYS A 5 11.47 10.21 36.43
CA CYS A 5 11.62 10.88 35.15
C CYS A 5 10.51 10.42 34.20
N ALA A 6 9.41 11.19 34.18
CA ALA A 6 8.34 11.05 33.20
C ALA A 6 8.83 11.57 31.84
N GLY A 7 9.48 10.70 31.07
CA GLY A 7 9.80 10.96 29.67
C GLY A 7 8.56 10.78 28.81
N ARG A 8 7.91 11.89 28.42
CA ARG A 8 6.92 11.89 27.34
C ARG A 8 7.63 11.40 26.08
N LYS A 9 7.42 10.13 25.71
CA LYS A 9 7.92 9.61 24.43
C LYS A 9 7.16 10.34 23.32
N PRO A 10 7.87 10.92 22.33
CA PRO A 10 7.21 11.43 21.13
C PRO A 10 6.45 10.25 20.51
N ILE A 11 5.26 10.56 19.99
CA ILE A 11 4.38 9.61 19.31
C ILE A 11 5.10 9.20 18.03
N HIS A 12 6.07 8.30 18.14
CA HIS A 12 6.52 7.51 17.02
C HIS A 12 5.32 6.68 16.64
N LEU A 13 4.64 7.08 15.55
CA LEU A 13 4.05 6.10 14.66
C LEU A 13 5.17 5.12 14.30
N LYS A 14 5.37 4.12 15.15
CA LYS A 14 5.90 2.84 14.70
C LYS A 14 4.80 2.30 13.80
N LEU A 15 4.80 2.76 12.55
CA LEU A 15 4.32 1.94 11.46
C LEU A 15 4.98 0.59 11.69
N VAL A 16 4.13 -0.38 12.00
CA VAL A 16 4.45 -1.79 12.04
C VAL A 16 5.24 -2.12 10.77
N TYR A 17 6.12 -3.12 10.84
CA TYR A 17 7.09 -3.52 9.80
C TYR A 17 8.46 -2.82 9.89
N SER A 18 9.03 -2.78 11.10
CA SER A 18 10.48 -2.70 11.24
C SER A 18 11.14 -3.95 10.65
N LEU A 19 12.14 -3.70 9.82
CA LEU A 19 13.02 -4.65 9.14
C LEU A 19 13.54 -5.74 10.08
N HIS A 20 13.48 -6.99 9.63
CA HIS A 20 14.51 -7.98 9.98
C HIS A 20 15.34 -8.23 8.72
N HIS A 21 16.59 -7.78 8.75
CA HIS A 21 17.62 -8.20 7.81
C HIS A 21 18.03 -9.63 8.22
N ASP A 22 17.21 -10.62 7.86
CA ASP A 22 17.53 -12.03 8.10
C ASP A 22 17.94 -12.71 6.79
N SER A 23 19.24 -12.94 6.69
CA SER A 23 19.88 -13.77 5.69
C SER A 23 19.64 -15.25 5.99
N ALA A 24 18.66 -15.90 5.34
CA ALA A 24 18.61 -17.37 5.21
C ALA A 24 17.64 -17.84 4.10
N LEU A 25 18.25 -18.24 2.98
CA LEU A 25 17.94 -19.34 2.04
C LEU A 25 16.49 -19.79 1.71
N CYS A 26 16.25 -19.84 0.39
CA CYS A 26 15.50 -20.86 -0.36
C CYS A 26 13.99 -21.00 -0.13
N ARG A 27 13.20 -20.01 -0.56
CA ARG A 27 11.86 -20.27 -1.10
C ARG A 27 11.73 -19.54 -2.44
N GLY A 28 11.33 -20.29 -3.46
CA GLY A 28 11.50 -19.98 -4.88
C GLY A 28 11.32 -18.50 -5.21
N ARG A 29 12.23 -17.97 -6.04
CA ARG A 29 12.01 -16.71 -6.74
C ARG A 29 10.81 -16.92 -7.65
N THR A 30 9.60 -16.73 -7.15
CA THR A 30 8.43 -16.53 -8.00
C THR A 30 8.65 -15.16 -8.61
N MET A 31 9.30 -15.15 -9.78
CA MET A 31 9.42 -13.96 -10.60
C MET A 31 8.01 -13.70 -11.13
N PHE A 32 7.30 -12.75 -10.54
CA PHE A 32 5.96 -12.40 -11.00
C PHE A 32 6.08 -11.75 -12.38
N SER A 33 5.32 -12.23 -13.36
CA SER A 33 5.24 -11.54 -14.65
C SER A 33 4.36 -10.30 -14.52
N LYS A 34 4.51 -9.32 -15.42
CA LYS A 34 3.67 -8.10 -15.48
C LYS A 34 2.16 -8.38 -15.35
N PRO A 35 1.56 -9.33 -16.10
CA PRO A 35 0.13 -9.65 -15.94
C PRO A 35 -0.19 -10.33 -14.60
N ASP A 36 0.75 -11.08 -14.01
CA ASP A 36 0.53 -11.68 -12.69
C ASP A 36 0.48 -10.59 -11.60
N ILE A 37 1.36 -9.59 -11.68
CA ILE A 37 1.35 -8.44 -10.77
C ILE A 37 0.02 -7.70 -10.86
N GLN A 38 -0.45 -7.41 -12.08
CA GLN A 38 -1.76 -6.79 -12.29
C GLN A 38 -2.88 -7.62 -11.67
N ARG A 39 -2.92 -8.92 -11.95
CA ARG A 39 -3.92 -9.85 -11.39
C ARG A 39 -3.93 -9.86 -9.86
N VAL A 40 -2.75 -9.93 -9.24
CA VAL A 40 -2.63 -9.94 -7.78
C VAL A 40 -3.10 -8.61 -7.18
N LEU A 41 -2.71 -7.48 -7.78
CA LEU A 41 -3.16 -6.17 -7.31
C LEU A 41 -4.67 -6.01 -7.48
N GLU A 42 -5.21 -6.29 -8.66
CA GLU A 42 -6.63 -6.18 -8.96
C GLU A 42 -7.50 -7.02 -8.01
N THR A 43 -7.10 -8.25 -7.75
CA THR A 43 -7.81 -9.14 -6.82
C THR A 43 -7.63 -8.74 -5.36
N ALA A 44 -6.50 -8.16 -4.98
CA ALA A 44 -6.28 -7.70 -3.62
C ALA A 44 -7.30 -6.63 -3.22
N PHE A 45 -7.65 -5.69 -4.11
CA PHE A 45 -8.49 -4.55 -3.72
C PHE A 45 -10.01 -4.82 -3.72
N LEU A 46 -10.45 -6.04 -4.03
CA LEU A 46 -11.86 -6.41 -3.96
C LEU A 46 -12.46 -6.13 -2.56
N PRO A 47 -13.72 -5.67 -2.47
CA PRO A 47 -14.67 -5.44 -3.56
C PRO A 47 -14.46 -4.14 -4.35
N SER A 48 -13.55 -3.25 -3.93
CA SER A 48 -13.25 -2.02 -4.69
C SER A 48 -12.62 -2.36 -6.04
N LYS A 49 -13.00 -1.63 -7.09
CA LYS A 49 -12.43 -1.87 -8.42
C LYS A 49 -11.03 -1.24 -8.47
N CYS A 50 -10.04 -2.05 -8.83
CA CYS A 50 -8.67 -1.61 -9.07
C CYS A 50 -8.35 -1.75 -10.55
N GLU A 51 -7.78 -0.71 -11.15
CA GLU A 51 -7.29 -0.71 -12.53
C GLU A 51 -5.78 -0.49 -12.49
N CYS A 52 -5.04 -1.49 -12.96
CA CYS A 52 -3.58 -1.44 -13.03
C CYS A 52 -3.12 -1.30 -14.48
N VAL A 53 -2.41 -0.21 -14.79
CA VAL A 53 -1.85 0.02 -16.13
C VAL A 53 -0.34 -0.07 -16.05
N VAL A 54 0.24 -1.04 -16.74
CA VAL A 54 1.69 -1.17 -16.91
C VAL A 54 2.08 -0.41 -18.17
N ALA A 55 2.99 0.54 -18.03
CA ALA A 55 3.53 1.33 -19.12
C ALA A 55 4.79 0.64 -19.71
N SER A 56 5.18 1.09 -20.92
CA SER A 56 6.30 0.53 -21.67
C SER A 56 7.68 0.80 -21.04
N ASP A 57 7.74 1.70 -20.05
CA ASP A 57 8.93 2.17 -19.34
C ASP A 57 9.21 1.39 -18.03
N GLU A 58 8.66 0.18 -17.90
CA GLU A 58 8.73 -0.64 -16.68
C GLU A 58 8.13 0.04 -15.44
N THR A 59 7.26 1.04 -15.64
CA THR A 59 6.46 1.62 -14.56
C THR A 59 5.02 1.11 -14.65
N PHE A 60 4.31 1.17 -13.54
CA PHE A 60 2.88 0.92 -13.52
C PHE A 60 2.13 1.95 -12.66
N SER A 61 0.86 2.10 -12.98
CA SER A 61 -0.07 3.00 -12.31
C SER A 61 -1.20 2.19 -11.71
N VAL A 62 -1.62 2.56 -10.51
CA VAL A 62 -2.74 1.92 -9.80
C VAL A 62 -3.83 2.95 -9.58
N LYS A 63 -5.02 2.64 -10.04
CA LYS A 63 -6.22 3.45 -9.86
C LYS A 63 -7.25 2.65 -9.07
N LEU A 64 -7.60 3.13 -7.88
CA LEU A 64 -8.66 2.56 -7.05
C LEU A 64 -9.93 3.37 -7.22
N LEU A 65 -11.01 2.66 -7.50
CA LEU A 65 -12.34 3.20 -7.76
C LEU A 65 -13.30 2.74 -6.67
N HIS A 66 -14.25 3.58 -6.30
CA HIS A 66 -15.31 3.21 -5.38
C HIS A 66 -16.20 2.15 -6.04
N PRO A 67 -16.49 1.02 -5.36
CA PRO A 67 -17.24 -0.08 -5.96
C PRO A 67 -18.65 0.32 -6.39
N GLU A 68 -19.28 1.26 -5.68
CA GLU A 68 -20.65 1.71 -5.96
C GLU A 68 -20.71 2.95 -6.86
N SER A 69 -20.09 4.07 -6.46
CA SER A 69 -20.14 5.31 -7.25
C SER A 69 -19.23 5.34 -8.48
N GLY A 70 -18.21 4.48 -8.54
CA GLY A 70 -17.20 4.53 -9.60
C GLY A 70 -16.23 5.71 -9.48
N ASP A 71 -16.29 6.49 -8.39
CA ASP A 71 -15.40 7.62 -8.16
C ASP A 71 -13.96 7.17 -7.92
N ILE A 72 -13.01 8.03 -8.27
CA ILE A 72 -11.59 7.77 -8.01
C ILE A 72 -11.33 8.02 -6.53
N GLN A 73 -11.06 6.94 -5.79
CA GLN A 73 -10.67 7.00 -4.38
C GLN A 73 -9.16 7.28 -4.24
N LEU A 74 -8.35 6.69 -5.13
CA LEU A 74 -6.91 6.85 -5.10
C LEU A 74 -6.33 6.63 -6.49
N TYR A 75 -5.34 7.43 -6.88
CA TYR A 75 -4.59 7.24 -8.10
C TYR A 75 -3.10 7.47 -7.88
N VAL A 76 -2.30 6.45 -8.15
CA VAL A 76 -0.84 6.46 -7.99
C VAL A 76 -0.21 6.13 -9.34
N LYS A 77 0.77 6.93 -9.77
CA LYS A 77 1.54 6.75 -11.02
C LYS A 77 3.02 6.56 -10.71
N GLY A 78 3.74 5.97 -11.68
CA GLY A 78 5.20 5.93 -11.66
C GLY A 78 5.78 4.95 -10.63
N LEU A 79 5.02 3.91 -10.27
CA LEU A 79 5.55 2.83 -9.45
C LEU A 79 6.46 1.96 -10.31
N SER A 80 7.67 1.69 -9.84
CA SER A 80 8.60 0.85 -10.60
C SER A 80 8.21 -0.62 -10.48
N LEU A 81 8.24 -1.37 -11.58
CA LEU A 81 7.97 -2.81 -11.52
C LEU A 81 9.02 -3.56 -10.70
N SER A 82 10.26 -3.06 -10.66
CA SER A 82 11.36 -3.61 -9.84
C SER A 82 11.04 -3.60 -8.34
N GLU A 83 10.26 -2.63 -7.86
CA GLU A 83 9.78 -2.58 -6.48
C GLU A 83 8.70 -3.63 -6.19
N VAL A 84 8.20 -4.35 -7.19
CA VAL A 84 7.01 -5.23 -7.10
C VAL A 84 7.30 -6.63 -7.65
N GLU A 85 8.57 -7.03 -7.68
CA GLU A 85 9.01 -8.32 -8.24
C GLU A 85 8.85 -9.51 -7.28
N SER A 86 8.54 -9.24 -6.01
CA SER A 86 8.38 -10.28 -4.99
C SER A 86 7.02 -10.22 -4.31
N SER A 87 6.54 -11.37 -3.84
CA SER A 87 5.28 -11.46 -3.07
C SER A 87 5.29 -10.54 -1.84
N ARG A 88 6.43 -10.41 -1.17
CA ARG A 88 6.59 -9.51 -0.02
C ARG A 88 6.46 -8.04 -0.45
N SER A 89 7.07 -7.67 -1.57
CA SER A 89 7.00 -6.30 -2.07
C SER A 89 5.59 -5.95 -2.55
N ILE A 90 4.91 -6.87 -3.24
CA ILE A 90 3.49 -6.73 -3.61
C ILE A 90 2.62 -6.55 -2.36
N ALA A 91 2.79 -7.41 -1.35
CA ALA A 91 2.01 -7.30 -0.12
C ALA A 91 2.23 -5.96 0.59
N ARG A 92 3.48 -5.47 0.63
CA ARG A 92 3.81 -4.17 1.21
C ARG A 92 3.13 -3.03 0.44
N LEU A 93 3.18 -3.05 -0.89
CA LEU A 93 2.50 -2.08 -1.72
C LEU A 93 0.99 -2.09 -1.49
N VAL A 94 0.36 -3.26 -1.46
CA VAL A 94 -1.08 -3.41 -1.21
C VAL A 94 -1.46 -2.78 0.13
N LEU A 95 -0.70 -3.05 1.19
CA LEU A 95 -0.94 -2.47 2.51
C LEU A 95 -0.83 -0.94 2.47
N SER A 96 0.24 -0.39 1.88
CA SER A 96 0.43 1.06 1.79
C SER A 96 -0.69 1.76 1.01
N LEU A 97 -1.14 1.16 -0.09
CA LEU A 97 -2.24 1.72 -0.89
C LEU A 97 -3.58 1.68 -0.14
N ARG A 98 -3.85 0.62 0.65
CA ARG A 98 -5.04 0.55 1.51
C ARG A 98 -5.04 1.62 2.58
N GLU A 99 -3.92 1.76 3.29
CA GLU A 99 -3.76 2.78 4.33
C GLU A 99 -3.96 4.19 3.77
N GLN A 100 -3.38 4.47 2.59
CA GLN A 100 -3.53 5.75 1.93
C GLN A 100 -4.99 6.02 1.50
N ARG A 101 -5.66 5.03 0.91
CA ARG A 101 -7.08 5.12 0.55
C ARG A 101 -7.94 5.39 1.80
N ASP A 102 -7.72 4.64 2.87
CA ASP A 102 -8.52 4.74 4.10
C ASP A 102 -8.32 6.11 4.77
N LEU A 103 -7.08 6.63 4.76
CA LEU A 103 -6.78 7.97 5.24
C LEU A 103 -7.49 9.05 4.40
N MET A 104 -7.45 8.94 3.06
CA MET A 104 -8.16 9.86 2.17
C MET A 104 -9.68 9.82 2.39
N GLY A 105 -10.26 8.64 2.59
CA GLY A 105 -11.68 8.49 2.90
C GLY A 105 -12.06 9.12 4.24
N LEU A 106 -11.21 9.00 5.26
CA LEU A 106 -11.43 9.65 6.55
C LEU A 106 -11.38 11.19 6.43
N MET A 107 -10.48 11.72 5.61
CA MET A 107 -10.38 13.16 5.35
C MET A 107 -11.65 13.70 4.67
N ASP A 108 -12.17 12.98 3.67
CA ASP A 108 -13.41 13.36 2.97
C ASP A 108 -14.61 13.38 3.92
N LEU A 109 -14.77 12.34 4.74
CA LEU A 109 -15.83 12.27 5.77
C LEU A 109 -15.71 13.40 6.81
N SER A 110 -14.48 13.75 7.20
CA SER A 110 -14.23 14.82 8.18
C SER A 110 -14.61 16.18 7.61
N MET A 111 -14.30 16.44 6.34
CA MET A 111 -14.66 17.70 5.67
C MET A 111 -16.18 17.84 5.53
N ARG A 112 -16.88 16.75 5.18
CA ARG A 112 -18.36 16.74 5.08
C ARG A 112 -19.08 17.00 6.40
N ARG A 113 -18.49 16.62 7.54
CA ARG A 113 -19.09 16.85 8.87
C ARG A 113 -18.94 18.29 9.36
N LEU A 114 -18.06 19.07 8.74
CA LEU A 114 -17.83 20.48 9.08
C LEU A 114 -18.64 21.45 8.21
N ALA A 115 -19.32 20.96 7.18
CA ALA A 115 -20.20 21.72 6.29
C ALA A 115 -21.66 21.58 6.72
#